data_AF-A0A9E2M8H0-F1
#
_entry.id   AF-A0A9E2M8H0-F1
#
_cell.length_a   1.000
_cell.length_b   1.000
_cell.length_c   1.000
_cell.angle_alpha   90.00
_cell.angle_beta   90.00
_cell.angle_gamma   90.00
#
_symmetry.space_group_name_H-M   'P 1'
#
loop_
_entity.id
_entity.type
_entity.pdbx_description
1 polymer ?
#
loop_
_entity_poly.entity_id
_entity_poly.type
_entity_poly.pdbx_seq_one_letter_code
_entity_poly.pdbx_strand_id
1 'polypeptide(L)'
;MSLFAEILIAGLLVMGGLFILVGSWGLARLPSLMTRLHGPTKATTLGVGGCLIASMIYFPASGQPWSAHELLITIFLLLTAPISANMIAKAHLHRQGHRIDPNPADDIVGGLPHPPGGGDWATYQGAAKDPAPTPEQVPPLRRLD
;
A
#
# COMPACT_ATOMS: atom_id res chain seq x y z
N MET A 1 10.59 13.65 35.80
CA MET A 1 9.42 13.34 34.95
C MET A 1 8.16 13.53 35.79
N SER A 2 7.05 14.01 35.21
CA SER A 2 5.79 14.13 35.94
C SER A 2 5.00 12.81 35.84
N LEU A 3 4.25 12.46 36.88
CA LEU A 3 3.38 11.27 36.90
C LEU A 3 2.43 11.21 35.68
N PHE A 4 1.95 12.37 35.24
CA PHE A 4 1.11 12.48 34.05
C PHE A 4 1.83 12.01 32.78
N ALA A 5 3.10 12.38 32.59
CA ALA A 5 3.87 11.95 31.43
C ALA A 5 4.13 10.43 31.46
N GLU A 6 4.39 9.86 32.64
CA GLU A 6 4.58 8.41 32.81
C GLU A 6 3.33 7.61 32.42
N ILE A 7 2.15 8.04 32.89
CA ILE A 7 0.86 7.42 32.55
C ILE A 7 0.59 7.52 31.05
N LEU A 8 0.86 8.68 30.44
CA LEU A 8 0.67 8.90 29.03
C LEU A 8 1.58 7.99 28.18
N ILE A 9 2.87 7.94 28.49
CA ILE A 9 3.86 7.08 27.81
C ILE A 9 3.46 5.61 27.93
N ALA A 10 3.14 5.15 29.15
CA ALA A 10 2.69 3.78 29.38
C ALA A 10 1.42 3.45 28.58
N GLY A 11 0.43 4.36 28.55
CA GLY A 11 -0.78 4.20 27.77
C GLY A 11 -0.51 4.08 26.27
N LEU A 12 0.36 4.93 25.72
CA LEU A 12 0.77 4.87 24.32
C LEU A 12 1.49 3.56 23.99
N LEU A 13 2.38 3.08 24.86
CA LEU A 13 3.11 1.81 24.65
C LEU A 13 2.17 0.60 24.71
N VAL A 14 1.24 0.56 25.66
CA VAL A 14 0.26 -0.53 25.77
C VAL A 14 -0.66 -0.55 24.55
N MET A 15 -1.24 0.60 24.18
CA MET A 15 -2.08 0.67 22.98
C MET A 15 -1.27 0.33 21.72
N GLY A 16 -0.06 0.87 21.60
CA GLY A 16 0.82 0.62 20.47
C GLY A 16 1.15 -0.87 20.32
N GLY A 17 1.50 -1.52 21.43
CA GLY A 17 1.75 -2.97 21.49
C GLY A 17 0.52 -3.81 21.11
N LEU A 18 -0.68 -3.42 21.56
CA LEU A 18 -1.93 -4.09 21.17
C LEU A 18 -2.17 -4.00 19.66
N PHE A 19 -1.95 -2.84 19.03
CA PHE A 19 -2.08 -2.69 17.59
C PHE A 19 -1.05 -3.51 16.81
N ILE A 20 0.20 -3.57 17.29
CA ILE A 20 1.24 -4.42 16.70
C ILE A 20 0.82 -5.89 16.77
N LEU A 21 0.37 -6.37 17.94
CA LEU A 21 -0.08 -7.74 18.14
C LEU A 21 -1.26 -8.10 17.21
N VAL A 22 -2.30 -7.26 17.19
CA VAL A 22 -3.48 -7.48 16.35
C VAL A 22 -3.13 -7.42 14.87
N GLY A 23 -2.25 -6.52 14.45
CA GLY A 23 -1.83 -6.43 13.05
C GLY A 23 -0.98 -7.63 12.62
N SER A 24 -0.08 -8.12 13.46
CA SER A 24 0.67 -9.36 13.24
C SER A 24 -0.26 -10.57 13.16
N TRP A 25 -1.27 -10.64 14.04
CA TRP A 25 -2.28 -11.69 13.99
C TRP A 25 -3.12 -11.63 12.71
N GLY A 26 -3.56 -10.43 12.31
CA GLY A 26 -4.28 -10.21 11.05
C GLY A 26 -3.46 -10.65 9.84
N LEU A 27 -2.16 -10.37 9.82
CA LEU A 27 -1.25 -10.84 8.77
C LEU A 27 -1.13 -12.37 8.71
N ALA A 28 -1.18 -13.06 9.86
CA ALA A 28 -1.04 -14.51 9.92
C ALA A 28 -2.33 -15.25 9.55
N ARG A 29 -3.50 -14.66 9.82
CA ARG A 29 -4.79 -15.39 9.76
C ARG A 29 -5.70 -15.01 8.61
N LEU A 30 -5.50 -13.86 7.96
CA LEU A 30 -6.36 -13.42 6.86
C LEU A 30 -6.04 -14.18 5.55
N PRO A 31 -7.07 -14.55 4.76
CA PRO A 31 -6.91 -15.46 3.62
C PRO A 31 -6.41 -14.77 2.33
N SER A 32 -6.50 -13.45 2.23
CA SER A 32 -6.26 -12.69 0.99
C SER A 32 -5.15 -11.66 1.17
N LEU A 33 -4.35 -11.36 0.14
CA LEU A 33 -3.20 -10.45 0.32
C LEU A 33 -3.66 -9.03 0.68
N MET A 34 -4.74 -8.54 0.05
CA MET A 34 -5.27 -7.20 0.36
C MET A 34 -5.86 -7.10 1.76
N THR A 35 -6.53 -8.16 2.21
CA THR A 35 -7.03 -8.23 3.59
C THR A 35 -5.86 -8.33 4.57
N ARG A 36 -4.84 -9.14 4.26
CA ARG A 36 -3.60 -9.23 5.05
C ARG A 36 -2.87 -7.90 5.15
N LEU A 37 -2.80 -7.08 4.09
CA LEU A 37 -2.13 -5.77 4.08
C LEU A 37 -2.75 -4.76 5.07
N HIS A 38 -4.05 -4.88 5.37
CA HIS A 38 -4.71 -4.00 6.35
C HIS A 38 -4.19 -4.20 7.77
N GLY A 39 -3.78 -5.42 8.15
CA GLY A 39 -3.26 -5.71 9.49
C GLY A 39 -1.94 -4.97 9.77
N PRO A 40 -0.87 -5.24 9.01
CA PRO A 40 0.42 -4.59 9.14
C PRO A 40 0.38 -3.08 8.97
N THR A 41 -0.46 -2.54 8.06
CA THR A 41 -0.56 -1.09 7.87
C THR A 41 -1.15 -0.39 9.10
N LYS A 42 -2.14 -0.99 9.78
CA LYS A 42 -2.65 -0.49 11.07
C LYS A 42 -1.62 -0.64 12.19
N ALA A 43 -0.90 -1.76 12.22
CA ALA A 43 0.16 -2.00 13.20
C ALA A 43 1.32 -1.01 13.08
N THR A 44 1.77 -0.67 11.87
CA THR A 44 2.87 0.30 11.71
C THR A 44 2.42 1.73 11.99
N THR A 45 1.25 2.14 11.51
CA THR A 45 0.77 3.53 11.70
C THR A 45 0.39 3.83 13.15
N LEU A 46 -0.47 3.02 13.77
CA LEU A 46 -0.92 3.25 15.16
C LEU A 46 0.00 2.60 16.19
N GLY A 47 0.52 1.41 15.89
CA GLY A 47 1.37 0.66 16.80
C GLY A 47 2.76 1.26 16.93
N VAL A 48 3.54 1.16 15.85
CA VAL A 48 4.91 1.72 15.81
C VAL A 48 4.89 3.24 15.94
N GLY A 49 3.95 3.93 15.29
CA GLY A 49 3.75 5.38 15.46
C GLY A 49 3.48 5.78 16.92
N GLY A 50 2.65 5.03 17.64
CA GLY A 50 2.40 5.25 19.06
C GLY A 50 3.65 5.07 19.93
N CYS A 51 4.45 4.03 19.66
CA CYS A 51 5.73 3.82 20.34
C CYS A 51 6.73 4.97 20.08
N LEU A 52 6.77 5.49 18.86
CA LEU A 52 7.66 6.60 18.50
C LEU A 52 7.24 7.91 19.18
N ILE A 53 5.94 8.21 19.23
CA ILE A 53 5.42 9.38 19.97
C ILE A 53 5.74 9.24 21.46
N ALA A 54 5.58 8.03 22.03
CA ALA A 54 5.94 7.77 23.42
C ALA A 54 7.43 8.04 23.69
N SER A 55 8.30 7.62 22.76
CA SER A 55 9.74 7.90 22.82
C SER A 55 10.04 9.40 22.77
N MET A 56 9.43 10.13 21.82
CA MET A 56 9.59 11.58 21.68
C MET A 56 9.12 12.36 22.91
N ILE A 57 8.15 11.84 23.68
CA ILE A 57 7.71 12.45 24.94
C ILE A 57 8.66 12.09 26.11
N TYR A 58 9.24 10.88 26.09
CA TYR A 58 10.13 10.40 27.14
C TYR A 58 11.45 11.18 27.23
N PHE A 59 12.13 11.43 26.10
CA PHE A 59 13.44 12.11 26.09
C PHE A 59 13.42 13.51 26.72
N PRO A 60 12.49 14.41 26.34
CA PRO A 60 12.37 15.73 26.96
C PRO A 60 12.00 15.65 28.45
N ALA A 61 11.12 14.70 28.81
CA ALA A 61 10.69 14.49 30.20
C ALA A 61 11.80 13.91 31.10
N SER A 62 12.82 13.29 30.49
CA SER A 62 14.02 12.73 31.13
C SER A 62 15.15 13.76 31.31
N GLY A 63 15.03 14.96 30.74
CA GLY A 63 16.09 15.97 30.74
C GLY A 63 17.21 15.70 29.74
N GLN A 64 17.00 14.78 28.79
CA GLN A 64 17.97 14.45 27.76
C GLN A 64 17.73 15.33 26.51
N PRO A 65 18.78 15.81 25.83
CA PRO A 65 18.62 16.57 24.58
C PRO A 65 17.81 15.80 23.53
N TRP A 66 16.98 16.53 22.80
CA TRP A 66 16.21 16.00 21.67
C TRP A 66 17.16 15.41 20.63
N SER A 67 16.99 14.12 20.33
CA SER A 67 17.79 13.45 19.29
C SER A 67 17.04 13.48 17.97
N ALA A 68 17.69 14.01 16.92
CA ALA A 68 17.15 13.99 15.55
C ALA A 68 16.89 12.56 15.03
N HIS A 69 17.49 11.53 15.66
CA HIS A 69 17.31 10.14 15.27
C HIS A 69 15.87 9.67 15.41
N GLU A 70 15.14 10.06 16.45
CA GLU A 70 13.76 9.60 16.66
C GLU A 70 12.81 10.13 15.58
N LEU A 71 12.97 11.42 15.26
CA LEU A 71 12.22 12.05 14.19
C LEU A 71 12.56 11.42 12.83
N LEU A 72 13.84 11.14 12.58
CA LEU A 72 14.30 10.51 11.34
C LEU A 72 13.72 9.10 11.19
N ILE A 73 13.75 8.28 12.25
CA ILE A 73 13.15 6.94 12.26
C ILE A 73 11.65 7.04 12.00
N THR A 74 10.96 8.00 12.63
CA THR A 74 9.52 8.21 12.47
C THR A 74 9.15 8.54 11.03
N ILE A 75 9.83 9.52 10.43
CA ILE A 75 9.60 9.93 9.04
C ILE A 75 9.93 8.79 8.09
N PHE A 76 11.07 8.12 8.31
CA PHE A 76 11.52 7.03 7.45
C PHE A 76 10.53 5.86 7.47
N LEU A 77 10.08 5.41 8.65
CA LEU A 77 9.13 4.30 8.76
C LEU A 77 7.75 4.67 8.21
N LEU A 78 7.24 5.87 8.51
CA LEU A 78 5.95 6.31 8.00
C LEU A 78 5.94 6.53 6.50
N LEU A 79 7.08 6.87 5.88
CA LEU A 79 7.18 7.03 4.44
C LEU A 79 7.37 5.68 3.72
N THR A 80 8.26 4.83 4.24
CA THR A 80 8.59 3.56 3.60
C THR A 80 7.44 2.56 3.65
N ALA A 81 6.73 2.47 4.78
CA ALA A 81 5.62 1.54 4.94
C ALA A 81 4.49 1.69 3.88
N PRO A 82 3.90 2.87 3.62
CA PRO A 82 2.86 3.03 2.62
C PRO A 82 3.37 2.86 1.18
N ILE A 83 4.60 3.27 0.89
CA ILE A 83 5.21 3.06 -0.44
C ILE A 83 5.37 1.57 -0.71
N SER A 84 5.94 0.82 0.23
CA SER A 84 6.08 -0.64 0.12
C SER A 84 4.72 -1.32 0.01
N ALA A 85 3.73 -0.92 0.82
CA ALA A 85 2.37 -1.45 0.75
C ALA A 85 1.72 -1.21 -0.62
N ASN A 86 1.87 -0.01 -1.19
CA ASN A 86 1.36 0.32 -2.52
C ASN A 86 2.05 -0.49 -3.63
N MET A 87 3.38 -0.71 -3.53
CA MET A 87 4.09 -1.55 -4.50
C MET A 87 3.65 -3.02 -4.43
N ILE A 88 3.48 -3.56 -3.22
CA ILE A 88 2.96 -4.94 -3.02
C ILE A 88 1.54 -5.05 -3.58
N ALA A 89 0.69 -4.05 -3.33
CA ALA A 89 -0.68 -4.02 -3.84
C ALA A 89 -0.72 -4.03 -5.38
N LYS A 90 0.09 -3.20 -6.05
CA LYS A 90 0.19 -3.20 -7.51
C LYS A 90 0.73 -4.52 -8.07
N ALA A 91 1.76 -5.09 -7.44
CA ALA A 91 2.32 -6.37 -7.85
C ALA A 91 1.29 -7.50 -7.73
N HIS A 92 0.48 -7.51 -6.67
CA HIS A 92 -0.61 -8.47 -6.49
C HIS A 92 -1.66 -8.35 -7.60
N LEU A 93 -2.11 -7.12 -7.88
CA LEU A 93 -3.11 -6.85 -8.92
C LEU A 93 -2.62 -7.28 -10.31
N HIS A 94 -1.34 -7.03 -10.62
CA HIS A 94 -0.75 -7.43 -11.89
C HIS A 94 -0.66 -8.96 -12.04
N ARG A 95 -0.32 -9.67 -10.95
CA ARG A 95 -0.30 -11.15 -10.94
C ARG A 95 -1.70 -11.75 -11.08
N GLN A 96 -2.70 -11.12 -10.48
CA GLN A 96 -4.11 -11.52 -10.63
C GLN A 96 -4.63 -11.28 -12.06
N GLY A 97 -4.30 -10.13 -12.67
CA GLY A 97 -4.65 -9.84 -14.06
C GLY A 97 -4.12 -10.89 -15.05
N HIS A 98 -2.90 -11.39 -14.82
CA HIS A 98 -2.30 -12.45 -15.62
C HIS A 98 -2.65 -13.87 -15.15
N ARG A 99 -3.55 -14.02 -14.16
CA ARG A 99 -4.01 -15.31 -13.61
C ARG A 99 -2.86 -16.22 -13.11
N ILE A 100 -1.74 -15.62 -12.68
CA ILE A 100 -0.54 -16.36 -12.26
C ILE A 100 -0.77 -17.02 -10.88
N ASP A 101 -1.54 -16.36 -10.01
CA ASP A 101 -1.84 -16.82 -8.65
C ASP A 101 -3.26 -16.42 -8.24
N PRO A 102 -4.30 -17.09 -8.79
CA PRO A 102 -5.69 -16.75 -8.50
C PRO A 102 -6.06 -17.20 -7.09
N ASN A 103 -6.26 -16.24 -6.18
CA ASN A 103 -6.76 -16.52 -4.84
C ASN A 103 -8.30 -16.42 -4.81
N PRO A 104 -9.02 -17.51 -4.44
CA PRO A 104 -10.48 -17.49 -4.32
C PRO A 104 -11.01 -16.44 -3.35
N ALA A 105 -10.24 -16.11 -2.31
CA ALA A 105 -10.64 -15.13 -1.30
C ALA A 105 -10.55 -13.67 -1.77
N ASP A 106 -9.98 -13.42 -2.95
CA ASP A 106 -9.92 -12.08 -3.54
C ASP A 106 -11.09 -11.80 -4.49
N ASP A 107 -12.02 -12.74 -4.71
CA ASP A 107 -13.18 -12.64 -5.62
C ASP A 107 -12.84 -12.26 -7.09
N ILE A 108 -11.57 -12.36 -7.49
CA ILE A 108 -11.03 -12.00 -8.83
C ILE A 108 -10.67 -13.28 -9.62
N VAL A 109 -11.39 -14.40 -9.39
CA VAL A 109 -11.10 -15.71 -10.01
C VAL A 109 -11.22 -15.69 -11.54
N GLY A 110 -12.09 -14.83 -12.07
CA GLY A 110 -12.29 -14.61 -13.50
C GLY A 110 -11.20 -13.78 -14.19
N GLY A 111 -10.27 -13.19 -13.42
CA GLY A 111 -9.47 -12.05 -13.86
C GLY A 111 -10.16 -10.73 -13.52
N LEU A 112 -9.49 -9.62 -13.81
CA LEU A 112 -10.10 -8.30 -13.66
C LEU A 112 -11.32 -8.17 -14.59
N PRO A 113 -12.29 -7.29 -14.27
CA PRO A 113 -13.37 -6.95 -15.21
C PRO A 113 -12.79 -6.55 -16.57
N HIS A 114 -13.55 -6.56 -17.67
CA HIS A 114 -13.02 -5.96 -18.91
C HIS A 114 -13.19 -4.44 -18.83
N PRO A 115 -12.16 -3.63 -19.14
CA PRO A 115 -12.34 -2.18 -19.16
C PRO A 115 -13.28 -1.78 -20.32
N PRO A 116 -14.05 -0.70 -20.16
CA PRO A 116 -14.81 -0.13 -21.25
C PRO A 116 -13.84 0.29 -22.37
N GLY A 117 -14.03 -0.23 -23.59
CA GLY A 117 -13.20 0.13 -24.75
C GLY A 117 -12.16 -0.90 -25.20
N GLY A 118 -12.18 -2.14 -24.67
CA GLY A 118 -11.38 -3.26 -25.22
C GLY A 118 -9.89 -3.24 -24.88
N GLY A 119 -9.44 -2.29 -24.04
CA GLY A 119 -8.06 -2.23 -23.54
C GLY A 119 -7.79 -3.23 -22.39
N ASP A 120 -6.58 -3.16 -21.83
CA ASP A 120 -6.21 -3.83 -20.57
C ASP A 120 -6.15 -2.77 -19.45
N TRP A 121 -6.41 -3.18 -18.22
CA TRP A 121 -6.29 -2.31 -17.04
C TRP A 121 -4.84 -1.99 -16.69
N ALA A 122 -3.91 -2.87 -17.08
CA ALA A 122 -2.51 -2.76 -16.75
C ALA A 122 -1.67 -2.44 -18.00
N THR A 123 -1.41 -1.15 -18.18
CA THR A 123 -0.52 -0.49 -19.17
C THR A 123 -1.18 0.16 -20.39
N TYR A 124 -0.56 1.27 -20.78
CA TYR A 124 -0.73 1.93 -22.07
C TYR A 124 -0.56 0.87 -23.17
N GLN A 125 -1.66 0.40 -23.73
CA GLN A 125 -1.61 -0.29 -25.01
C GLN A 125 -1.15 0.78 -26.00
N GLY A 126 0.13 0.73 -26.38
CA GLY A 126 0.66 1.58 -27.45
C GLY A 126 -0.34 1.54 -28.59
N ALA A 127 -0.77 2.73 -29.02
CA ALA A 127 -1.90 3.00 -29.93
C ALA A 127 -2.39 1.71 -30.58
N ALA A 128 -3.56 1.25 -30.12
CA ALA A 128 -4.30 0.15 -30.73
C ALA A 128 -4.04 0.23 -32.23
N LYS A 129 -3.42 -0.82 -32.77
CA LYS A 129 -3.20 -0.91 -34.20
C LYS A 129 -4.62 -0.89 -34.76
N ASP A 130 -5.08 0.30 -35.17
CA ASP A 130 -6.39 0.47 -35.77
C ASP A 130 -6.49 -0.65 -36.81
N PRO A 131 -7.56 -1.46 -36.80
CA PRO A 131 -7.71 -2.47 -37.83
C PRO A 131 -7.51 -1.76 -39.15
N ALA A 132 -6.61 -2.29 -39.99
CA ALA A 132 -6.21 -1.63 -41.22
C ALA A 132 -7.47 -1.15 -41.95
N PRO A 133 -7.54 0.13 -42.38
CA PRO A 133 -8.76 0.68 -42.96
C PRO A 133 -9.23 -0.25 -44.06
N THR A 134 -10.51 -0.61 -44.03
CA THR A 134 -11.12 -1.40 -45.10
C THR A 134 -10.89 -0.65 -46.42
N PRO A 135 -10.73 -1.31 -47.58
CA PRO A 135 -10.43 -0.64 -48.85
C PRO A 135 -11.38 0.51 -49.21
N GLU A 136 -12.59 0.49 -48.64
CA GLU A 136 -13.63 1.51 -48.76
C GLU A 136 -13.34 2.82 -48.00
N GLN A 137 -12.51 2.76 -46.95
CA GLN A 137 -12.10 3.91 -46.12
C GLN A 137 -10.82 4.58 -46.61
N VAL A 138 -10.11 3.97 -47.57
CA VAL A 138 -8.91 4.54 -48.17
C VAL A 138 -9.31 5.52 -49.27
N PRO A 139 -9.00 6.82 -49.16
CA PRO A 139 -9.29 7.79 -50.22
C PRO A 139 -8.66 7.31 -51.53
N PRO A 140 -9.35 7.43 -52.68
CA PRO A 140 -8.78 7.03 -53.96
C PRO A 140 -7.47 7.80 -54.15
N LEU A 141 -6.37 7.07 -54.35
CA LEU A 141 -5.07 7.65 -54.61
C LEU A 141 -5.22 8.60 -55.80
N ARG A 142 -5.19 9.90 -55.52
CA ARG A 142 -5.17 10.94 -56.54
C ARG A 142 -3.88 10.71 -57.32
N ARG A 143 -3.98 10.09 -58.50
CA ARG A 143 -2.85 10.05 -59.42
C ARG A 143 -2.48 11.51 -59.69
N LEU A 144 -1.26 11.86 -59.31
CA LEU A 144 -0.65 13.11 -59.71
C LEU A 144 -0.22 12.88 -61.15
N ASP A 145 -1.11 13.24 -62.07
CA ASP A 145 -0.85 13.34 -63.50
C ASP A 145 -0.13 14.66 -63.78
#